data_AF-A0A2V8D076-F1
#
_entry.id   AF-A0A2V8D076-F1
#
_cell.length_a   1.000
_cell.length_b   1.000
_cell.length_c   1.000
_cell.angle_alpha   90.00
_cell.angle_beta   90.00
_cell.angle_gamma   90.00
#
_symmetry.space_group_name_H-M   'P 1'
#
loop_
_entity.id
_entity.type
_entity.pdbx_description
1 polymer ?
#
loop_
_entity_poly.entity_id
_entity_poly.type
_entity_poly.pdbx_seq_one_letter_code
_entity_poly.pdbx_strand_id
1 'polypeptide(L)' 'GRVGQAGRVGVFLATAHPAKFAEIVEPIIGRAIPKPAGLAAALAQPRRMLRIDATLDAVKDALVS' A
#
# COMPACT_ATOMS: atom_id res chain seq x y z
N GLY A 1 27.58 1.10 -6.99
CA GLY A 1 26.64 0.03 -7.38
C GLY A 1 27.23 -0.74 -8.53
N ARG A 2 27.02 -2.07 -8.61
CA ARG A 2 27.47 -2.84 -9.78
C ARG A 2 26.75 -2.31 -11.02
N VAL A 3 27.52 -1.88 -12.02
CA VAL A 3 27.02 -1.58 -13.36
C VAL A 3 26.44 -2.87 -13.95
N GLY A 4 25.25 -2.80 -14.55
CA GLY A 4 24.62 -3.96 -15.18
C GLY A 4 25.55 -4.57 -16.22
N GLN A 5 25.73 -5.90 -16.19
CA GLN A 5 26.51 -6.60 -17.22
C GLN A 5 25.73 -6.54 -18.54
N ALA A 6 26.34 -5.95 -19.57
CA ALA A 6 25.77 -5.89 -20.90
C ALA A 6 25.38 -7.31 -21.38
N GLY A 7 24.16 -7.46 -21.89
CA GLY A 7 23.64 -8.73 -22.42
C GLY A 7 22.85 -9.61 -21.45
N ARG A 8 22.62 -9.20 -20.19
CA ARG A 8 21.73 -9.93 -19.26
C ARG A 8 20.35 -9.29 -19.16
N VAL A 9 19.31 -10.12 -19.10
CA VAL A 9 17.94 -9.70 -18.80
C VAL A 9 17.76 -9.56 -17.30
N GLY A 10 17.32 -8.38 -16.85
CA GLY A 10 16.91 -8.13 -15.48
C GLY A 10 15.38 -8.17 -15.35
N VAL A 11 14.87 -8.83 -14.30
CA VAL A 11 13.45 -8.83 -13.96
C VAL A 11 13.28 -8.17 -12.59
N PHE A 12 12.38 -7.20 -12.50
CA PHE A 12 12.04 -6.51 -11.26
C PHE A 12 10.55 -6.71 -10.97
N LEU A 13 10.24 -7.15 -9.75
CA LEU A 13 8.86 -7.31 -9.30
C LEU A 13 8.36 -5.97 -8.75
N ALA A 14 7.45 -5.32 -9.49
CA ALA A 14 6.73 -4.15 -9.00
C ALA A 14 5.60 -4.61 -8.06
N THR A 15 5.95 -4.85 -6.79
CA THR A 15 5.08 -5.51 -5.79
C THR A 15 3.82 -4.72 -5.43
N ALA A 16 3.74 -3.44 -5.81
CA ALA A 16 2.59 -2.59 -5.56
C ALA A 16 2.41 -1.50 -6.61
N HIS A 17 1.16 -1.09 -6.82
CA HIS A 17 0.81 0.09 -7.62
C HIS A 17 1.21 1.38 -6.86
N PRO A 18 1.82 2.39 -7.53
CA PRO A 18 2.36 3.57 -6.88
C PRO A 18 1.31 4.44 -6.16
N ALA A 19 0.05 4.40 -6.61
CA ALA A 19 -1.06 5.08 -5.93
C ALA A 19 -1.29 4.64 -4.47
N LYS A 20 -0.76 3.48 -4.05
CA LYS A 20 -0.77 3.05 -2.64
C LYS A 20 0.13 3.93 -1.74
N PHE A 21 1.09 4.64 -2.32
CA PHE A 21 2.10 5.43 -1.61
C PHE A 21 2.21 6.84 -2.21
N ALA A 22 1.07 7.42 -2.63
CA ALA A 22 1.04 8.70 -3.36
C ALA A 22 1.77 9.82 -2.61
N GLU A 23 1.66 9.88 -1.29
CA GLU A 23 2.33 10.87 -0.43
C GLU A 23 3.86 10.84 -0.51
N ILE A 24 4.45 9.68 -0.86
CA ILE A 24 5.89 9.51 -1.07
C ILE A 24 6.23 9.68 -2.55
N VAL A 25 5.45 9.06 -3.44
CA VAL A 25 5.83 8.96 -4.86
C VAL A 25 5.59 10.26 -5.62
N GLU A 26 4.47 10.95 -5.41
CA GLU A 26 4.10 12.15 -6.17
C GLU A 26 5.13 13.29 -6.04
N PRO A 27 5.67 13.61 -4.83
CA PRO A 27 6.75 14.59 -4.69
C PRO A 27 8.03 14.18 -5.43
N ILE A 28 8.37 12.88 -5.44
CA ILE A 28 9.59 12.37 -6.09
C ILE A 28 9.50 12.50 -7.61
N ILE A 29 8.33 12.23 -8.19
CA ILE A 29 8.12 12.26 -9.64
C ILE A 29 7.58 13.60 -10.17
N GLY A 30 7.24 14.53 -9.27
CA GLY A 30 6.73 15.87 -9.61
C GLY A 30 5.35 15.88 -10.26
N ARG A 31 4.54 14.83 -10.10
CA ARG A 31 3.19 14.75 -10.68
C ARG A 31 2.26 13.87 -9.86
N ALA A 32 0.96 14.16 -9.95
CA ALA A 32 -0.08 13.33 -9.38
C ALA A 32 -0.16 11.95 -10.08
N ILE A 33 -0.54 10.93 -9.31
CA ILE A 33 -0.79 9.58 -9.80
C ILE A 33 -2.30 9.35 -9.83
N PRO A 34 -2.90 9.03 -10.99
CA PRO A 34 -4.31 8.71 -11.04
C PRO A 34 -4.59 7.46 -10.19
N LYS A 35 -5.58 7.56 -9.30
CA LYS A 35 -6.01 6.41 -8.48
C LYS A 35 -6.79 5.43 -9.36
N PRO A 36 -6.46 4.13 -9.34
CA PRO A 36 -7.29 3.11 -9.98
C PRO A 36 -8.71 3.13 -9.43
N ALA A 37 -9.72 2.89 -10.27
CA ALA A 37 -11.14 3.01 -9.90
C ALA A 37 -11.49 2.18 -8.65
N GLY A 38 -10.99 0.94 -8.54
CA GLY A 38 -11.22 0.09 -7.37
C GLY A 38 -10.61 0.65 -6.08
N LEU A 39 -9.41 1.26 -6.16
CA LEU A 39 -8.78 1.91 -5.01
C LEU A 39 -9.56 3.17 -4.59
N ALA A 40 -10.00 3.97 -5.57
CA ALA A 40 -10.80 5.16 -5.31
C ALA A 40 -12.14 4.80 -4.64
N ALA A 41 -12.83 3.78 -5.14
CA ALA A 41 -14.10 3.31 -4.58
C ALA A 41 -13.93 2.78 -3.15
N ALA A 42 -12.86 2.02 -2.87
CA ALA A 42 -12.58 1.50 -1.53
C ALA A 42 -12.29 2.62 -0.52
N LEU A 43 -11.50 3.63 -0.91
CA LEU A 43 -11.15 4.76 -0.04
C LEU A 43 -12.34 5.69 0.25
N ALA A 44 -13.36 5.70 -0.62
CA ALA A 44 -14.57 6.49 -0.42
C ALA A 44 -15.55 5.87 0.60
N GLN A 45 -15.35 4.61 1.00
CA GLN A 45 -16.25 3.94 1.95
C GLN A 45 -16.04 4.45 3.39
N PRO A 46 -17.10 4.46 4.22
CA PRO A 46 -16.97 4.76 5.65
C PRO A 46 -15.98 3.81 6.35
N ARG A 47 -15.09 4.37 7.15
CA ARG A 47 -14.14 3.57 7.95
C ARG A 47 -14.87 2.95 9.14
N ARG A 48 -14.97 1.62 9.16
CA ARG A 48 -15.41 0.86 10.33
C ARG A 48 -14.17 0.29 11.03
N MET A 49 -13.87 0.81 12.21
CA MET A 49 -12.67 0.46 12.97
C MET A 49 -13.04 0.24 14.43
N LEU A 50 -12.58 -0.86 15.00
CA LEU A 50 -12.59 -1.13 16.43
C LEU A 50 -11.15 -0.93 16.94
N ARG A 51 -10.97 -0.09 17.96
CA ARG A 51 -9.69 0.05 18.65
C ARG A 51 -9.62 -0.98 19.78
N ILE A 52 -8.53 -1.71 19.85
CA ILE A 52 -8.25 -2.71 20.89
C ILE A 52 -6.81 -2.54 21.39
N ASP A 53 -6.55 -3.03 22.60
CA ASP A 53 -5.19 -3.09 23.14
C ASP A 53 -4.35 -4.15 22.41
N ALA A 54 -3.03 -4.01 22.44
CA ALA A 54 -2.09 -4.94 21.81
C ALA A 54 -1.90 -6.22 22.62
N THR A 55 -3.00 -6.88 23.02
CA THR A 55 -3.02 -8.11 23.81
C THR A 55 -3.85 -9.19 23.12
N LEU A 56 -3.50 -10.45 23.36
CA LEU A 56 -4.26 -11.58 22.82
C LEU A 56 -5.70 -11.59 23.35
N ASP A 57 -5.90 -11.23 24.61
CA ASP A 57 -7.23 -11.25 25.21
C ASP A 57 -8.14 -10.16 24.62
N ALA A 58 -7.63 -8.94 24.38
CA ALA A 58 -8.40 -7.91 23.69
C ALA A 58 -8.81 -8.32 22.26
N VAL A 59 -8.01 -9.14 21.57
CA VAL A 59 -8.38 -9.71 20.26
C VAL A 59 -9.49 -10.75 20.41
N LYS A 60 -9.41 -11.65 21.41
CA LYS A 60 -10.45 -12.65 21.65
C LYS A 60 -11.79 -11.98 21.94
N ASP A 61 -11.79 -10.99 22.83
CA ASP A 61 -12.99 -10.26 23.24
C ASP A 61 -13.67 -9.58 22.05
N ALA A 62 -12.88 -9.01 21.13
CA ALA A 62 -13.38 -8.36 19.92
C ALA A 62 -13.97 -9.29 18.85
N LEU A 63 -13.63 -10.59 18.87
CA LEU A 63 -14.12 -11.57 17.88
C LEU A 63 -15.38 -12.29 18.31
N VAL A 64 -15.66 -12.34 19.63
CA VAL A 64 -16.83 -13.02 20.19
C VAL A 64 -18.02 -12.09 20.46
N SER A 65 -17.82 -10.77 20.27
CA SER A 65 -18.87 -9.74 20.32
C SER A 65 -19.65 -9.64 19.03
#